data_AF-A0A3S0EG82-F1
#
_entry.id   AF-A0A3S0EG82-F1
#
_cell.length_a   1.000
_cell.length_b   1.000
_cell.length_c   1.000
_cell.angle_alpha   90.00
_cell.angle_beta   90.00
_cell.angle_gamma   90.00
#
_symmetry.space_group_name_H-M   'P 1'
#
loop_
_entity.id
_entity.type
_entity.pdbx_description
1 polymer ?
#
loop_
_entity_poly.entity_id
_entity_poly.type
_entity_poly.pdbx_seq_one_letter_code
_entity_poly.pdbx_strand_id
1 'polypeptide(L)'
;MHKLLLSSSVGILALFAAGAANADDELLTLQKDAKQWVSPTGDYANVRHSGLKQITAENVGKLAPAWQFSTGVLRGHEGAPLVVGDVMFLHTPFPNIV
;
A
#
# COMPACT_ATOMS: atom_id res chain seq x y z
N MET A 1 15.34 -52.24 5.12
CA MET A 1 15.82 -50.94 5.64
C MET A 1 16.03 -49.89 4.55
N HIS A 2 16.46 -50.24 3.33
CA HIS A 2 16.60 -49.29 2.21
C HIS A 2 15.29 -48.63 1.71
N LYS A 3 14.14 -49.33 1.81
CA LYS A 3 12.83 -48.80 1.37
C LYS A 3 12.25 -47.73 2.31
N LEU A 4 12.70 -47.69 3.57
CA LEU A 4 12.27 -46.67 4.54
C LEU A 4 13.01 -45.34 4.34
N LEU A 5 14.26 -45.40 3.87
CA LEU A 5 15.09 -44.22 3.60
C LEU A 5 14.61 -43.44 2.38
N LEU A 6 14.14 -44.12 1.31
CA LEU A 6 13.60 -43.46 0.12
C LEU A 6 12.30 -42.68 0.40
N SER A 7 11.43 -43.19 1.28
CA SER A 7 10.16 -42.54 1.59
C SER A 7 10.34 -41.25 2.40
N SER A 8 11.38 -41.19 3.23
CA SER A 8 11.73 -39.99 4.00
C SER A 8 12.30 -38.87 3.10
N SER A 9 13.02 -39.23 2.03
CA SER A 9 13.58 -38.26 1.08
C SER A 9 12.49 -37.57 0.24
N VAL A 10 11.42 -38.27 -0.11
CA VAL A 10 10.28 -37.70 -0.86
C VAL A 10 9.44 -36.75 0.01
N GLY A 11 9.27 -37.06 1.30
CA GLY A 11 8.56 -36.20 2.24
C GLY A 11 9.25 -34.85 2.49
N ILE A 12 10.59 -34.83 2.52
CA ILE A 12 11.38 -33.59 2.67
C ILE A 12 11.30 -32.74 1.40
N LEU A 13 11.30 -33.34 0.21
CA LEU A 13 11.20 -32.59 -1.05
C LEU A 13 9.80 -31.93 -1.23
N ALA A 14 8.74 -32.57 -0.72
CA ALA A 14 7.39 -32.01 -0.75
C ALA A 14 7.21 -30.80 0.19
N LEU A 15 7.98 -30.71 1.27
CA LEU A 15 7.99 -29.55 2.18
C LEU A 15 8.71 -28.33 1.57
N PHE A 16 9.66 -28.51 0.65
CA PHE A 16 10.29 -27.42 -0.10
C PHE A 16 9.47 -26.95 -1.31
N ALA A 17 8.47 -27.72 -1.74
CA ALA A 17 7.54 -27.35 -2.82
C ALA A 17 6.32 -26.56 -2.33
N ALA A 18 6.13 -26.42 -1.01
CA ALA A 18 5.23 -25.43 -0.44
C ALA A 18 5.85 -24.05 -0.74
N GLY A 19 5.41 -23.44 -1.83
CA GLY A 19 6.01 -22.26 -2.44
C GLY A 19 6.35 -21.18 -1.42
N ALA A 20 7.53 -20.58 -1.60
CA ALA A 20 7.87 -19.36 -0.90
C ALA A 20 6.72 -18.36 -1.07
N ALA A 21 6.14 -17.90 0.03
CA ALA A 21 5.26 -16.74 -0.01
C ALA A 21 6.11 -15.57 -0.49
N ASN A 22 5.92 -15.15 -1.75
CA ASN A 22 6.51 -13.90 -2.22
C ASN A 22 5.79 -12.77 -1.49
N ALA A 23 6.54 -11.91 -0.80
CA ALA A 23 6.01 -10.63 -0.36
C ALA A 23 5.50 -9.86 -1.60
N ASP A 24 4.46 -9.03 -1.47
CA ASP A 24 3.84 -8.33 -2.60
C ASP A 24 4.84 -7.44 -3.37
N ASP A 25 5.46 -8.00 -4.42
CA ASP A 25 6.35 -7.30 -5.35
C ASP A 25 5.67 -6.07 -5.99
N GLU A 26 4.34 -6.12 -6.07
CA GLU A 26 3.51 -5.03 -6.58
C GLU A 26 3.63 -3.77 -5.74
N LEU A 27 3.55 -3.84 -4.40
CA LEU A 27 3.68 -2.66 -3.54
C LEU A 27 5.09 -2.06 -3.61
N LEU A 28 6.12 -2.90 -3.72
CA LEU A 28 7.50 -2.44 -3.92
C LEU A 28 7.68 -1.69 -5.24
N THR A 29 6.86 -2.01 -6.23
CA THR A 29 6.82 -1.35 -7.54
C THR A 29 6.00 -0.05 -7.46
N LEU A 30 4.77 -0.12 -6.93
CA LEU A 30 3.86 1.01 -6.85
C LEU A 30 4.37 2.15 -5.96
N GLN A 31 5.05 1.85 -4.83
CA GLN A 31 5.60 2.89 -3.95
C GLN A 31 6.69 3.75 -4.64
N LYS A 32 7.24 3.31 -5.78
CA LYS A 32 8.23 4.08 -6.56
C LYS A 32 7.57 5.00 -7.59
N ASP A 33 6.30 4.80 -7.92
CA ASP A 33 5.56 5.69 -8.82
C ASP A 33 5.04 6.89 -8.04
N ALA A 34 5.57 8.08 -8.35
CA ALA A 34 5.19 9.33 -7.69
C ALA A 34 3.71 9.72 -7.90
N LYS A 35 3.00 9.10 -8.85
CA LYS A 35 1.55 9.30 -9.05
C LYS A 35 0.71 8.51 -8.04
N GLN A 36 1.31 7.60 -7.30
CA GLN A 36 0.64 6.69 -6.40
C GLN A 36 0.89 7.08 -4.94
N TRP A 37 -0.06 6.75 -4.06
CA TRP A 37 0.11 6.84 -2.61
C TRP A 37 -0.47 5.57 -1.97
N VAL A 38 0.34 4.52 -1.96
CA VAL A 38 -0.12 3.15 -1.72
C VAL A 38 0.03 2.66 -0.28
N SER A 39 0.63 3.49 0.59
CA SER A 39 0.80 3.17 2.01
C SER A 39 0.56 4.42 2.88
N PRO A 40 0.33 4.28 4.20
CA PRO A 40 0.06 5.40 5.10
C PRO A 40 1.14 6.50 5.09
N THR A 41 2.35 6.17 4.66
CA THR A 41 3.53 7.05 4.61
C THR A 41 4.11 7.21 3.21
N GLY A 42 3.41 6.73 2.18
CA GLY A 42 3.84 6.75 0.78
C GLY A 42 4.73 5.56 0.41
N ASP A 43 5.74 5.24 1.23
CA ASP A 43 6.65 4.12 1.03
C ASP A 43 6.99 3.39 2.35
N TYR A 44 7.69 2.26 2.23
CA TYR A 44 8.19 1.49 3.37
C TYR A 44 9.32 2.17 4.14
N ALA A 45 9.99 3.16 3.56
CA ALA A 45 10.99 3.96 4.27
C ALA A 45 10.35 4.96 5.26
N ASN A 46 9.02 5.14 5.17
CA ASN A 46 8.23 6.03 6.01
C ASN A 46 8.65 7.50 5.92
N VAL A 47 9.19 7.95 4.78
CA VAL A 47 9.73 9.32 4.63
C VAL A 47 8.67 10.37 4.29
N ARG A 48 7.47 9.97 3.85
CA ARG A 48 6.34 10.86 3.50
C ARG A 48 6.71 11.91 2.42
N HIS A 49 7.54 11.54 1.46
CA HIS A 49 8.04 12.41 0.40
C HIS A 49 7.51 12.00 -0.99
N SER A 50 7.04 12.97 -1.80
CA SER A 50 6.62 12.73 -3.18
C SER A 50 7.66 13.28 -4.17
N GLY A 51 7.89 12.55 -5.28
CA GLY A 51 8.71 13.01 -6.39
C GLY A 51 8.02 14.00 -7.34
N LEU A 52 6.73 14.30 -7.14
CA LEU A 52 5.97 15.25 -7.97
C LEU A 52 6.48 16.68 -7.80
N LYS A 53 6.54 17.43 -8.90
CA LYS A 53 7.08 18.81 -8.96
C LYS A 53 6.16 19.82 -9.64
N GLN A 54 4.88 19.48 -9.81
CA GLN A 54 3.92 20.38 -10.45
C GLN A 54 3.61 21.60 -9.57
N ILE A 55 3.50 21.38 -8.26
CA ILE A 55 3.31 22.43 -7.25
C ILE A 55 4.70 22.74 -6.68
N THR A 56 5.09 24.01 -6.70
CA THR A 56 6.42 24.49 -6.29
C THR A 56 6.29 25.76 -5.42
N ALA A 57 7.40 26.19 -4.81
CA ALA A 57 7.41 27.41 -4.00
C ALA A 57 7.02 28.68 -4.80
N GLU A 58 7.28 28.69 -6.11
CA GLU A 58 6.98 29.80 -6.99
C GLU A 58 5.49 29.89 -7.37
N ASN A 59 4.75 28.78 -7.30
CA ASN A 59 3.35 28.72 -7.76
C ASN A 59 2.32 28.35 -6.68
N VAL A 60 2.75 27.93 -5.48
CA VAL A 60 1.87 27.50 -4.38
C VAL A 60 0.81 28.54 -4.00
N GLY A 61 1.11 29.83 -4.16
CA GLY A 61 0.16 30.92 -3.91
C GLY A 61 -1.06 30.95 -4.84
N LYS A 62 -1.08 30.11 -5.88
CA LYS A 62 -2.20 29.95 -6.82
C LYS A 62 -3.09 28.74 -6.50
N LEU A 63 -2.78 27.95 -5.46
CA LEU A 63 -3.58 26.80 -5.10
C LEU A 63 -4.99 27.21 -4.66
N ALA A 64 -5.98 26.48 -5.16
CA ALA A 64 -7.38 26.62 -4.78
C ALA A 64 -8.01 25.23 -4.58
N PRO A 65 -9.08 25.10 -3.77
CA PRO A 65 -9.81 23.84 -3.64
C PRO A 65 -10.34 23.39 -5.00
N ALA A 66 -10.02 22.16 -5.40
CA ALA A 66 -10.55 21.56 -6.63
C ALA A 66 -11.92 20.91 -6.42
N TRP A 67 -12.12 20.25 -5.28
CA TRP A 67 -13.36 19.59 -4.88
C TRP A 67 -13.33 19.29 -3.36
N GLN A 68 -14.47 18.87 -2.81
CA GLN A 68 -14.61 18.43 -1.42
C GLN A 68 -15.54 17.21 -1.37
N PHE A 69 -15.33 16.34 -0.39
CA PHE A 69 -16.16 15.16 -0.14
C PHE A 69 -16.49 15.07 1.36
N SER A 70 -17.77 14.95 1.69
CA SER A 70 -18.20 14.71 3.07
C SER A 70 -18.23 13.21 3.34
N THR A 71 -17.55 12.77 4.40
CA THR A 71 -17.60 11.38 4.84
C THR A 71 -18.93 11.01 5.50
N GLY A 72 -19.77 11.99 5.87
CA GLY A 72 -21.01 11.77 6.59
C GLY A 72 -20.84 11.29 8.04
N VAL A 73 -19.62 11.23 8.55
CA VAL A 73 -19.30 10.76 9.91
C VAL A 73 -18.65 11.89 10.71
N LEU A 74 -18.91 11.95 12.02
CA LEU A 74 -18.35 12.95 12.93
C LEU A 74 -17.16 12.38 13.73
N ARG A 75 -16.57 13.23 14.58
CA ARG A 75 -15.41 12.94 15.46
C ARG A 75 -14.07 12.85 14.70
N GLY A 76 -13.03 12.36 15.36
CA GLY A 76 -11.65 12.40 14.86
C GLY A 76 -11.45 11.55 13.61
N HIS A 77 -10.95 12.17 12.53
CA HIS A 77 -10.51 11.50 11.32
C HIS A 77 -8.98 11.51 11.31
N GLU A 78 -8.37 10.33 11.48
CA GLU A 78 -6.91 10.13 11.48
C GLU A 78 -6.46 9.47 10.17
N GLY A 79 -5.15 9.27 10.03
CA GLY A 79 -4.56 8.71 8.83
C GLY A 79 -4.67 9.63 7.61
N ALA A 80 -4.59 9.04 6.41
CA ALA A 80 -4.68 9.74 5.13
C ALA A 80 -5.33 8.82 4.08
N PRO A 81 -5.90 9.37 2.98
CA PRO A 81 -6.37 8.57 1.85
C PRO A 81 -5.24 7.76 1.20
N LEU A 82 -5.62 6.66 0.55
CA LEU A 82 -4.74 5.95 -0.39
C LEU A 82 -5.16 6.27 -1.82
N VAL A 83 -4.19 6.34 -2.74
CA VAL A 83 -4.44 6.50 -4.17
C VAL A 83 -3.71 5.37 -4.90
N VAL A 84 -4.47 4.49 -5.53
CA VAL A 84 -3.98 3.34 -6.30
C VAL A 84 -4.64 3.34 -7.68
N GLY A 85 -3.83 3.42 -8.73
CA GLY A 85 -4.28 3.73 -10.08
C GLY A 85 -4.95 5.11 -10.11
N ASP A 86 -6.20 5.15 -10.57
CA ASP A 86 -7.04 6.36 -10.63
C ASP A 86 -8.10 6.41 -9.52
N VAL A 87 -8.01 5.53 -8.51
CA VAL A 87 -9.00 5.40 -7.43
C VAL A 87 -8.42 5.91 -6.11
N MET A 88 -9.18 6.77 -5.43
CA MET A 88 -8.90 7.23 -4.07
C MET A 88 -9.74 6.45 -3.06
N PHE A 89 -9.10 5.87 -2.06
CA PHE A 89 -9.74 5.17 -0.95
C PHE A 89 -9.70 6.05 0.31
N LEU A 90 -10.85 6.25 0.93
CA LEU A 90 -11.02 6.98 2.18
C LEU A 90 -11.51 6.02 3.27
N HIS A 91 -11.39 6.44 4.53
CA HIS A 91 -11.98 5.72 5.65
C HIS A 91 -12.52 6.72 6.68
N THR A 92 -13.32 6.21 7.61
CA THR A 92 -13.90 6.99 8.70
C THR A 92 -13.55 6.40 10.07
N PRO A 93 -13.70 7.19 11.14
CA PRO A 93 -13.78 6.62 12.48
C PRO A 93 -15.01 5.71 12.63
N PHE A 94 -15.11 5.03 13.77
CA PHE A 94 -16.27 4.20 14.12
C PHE A 94 -17.59 4.93 13.80
N PRO A 95 -18.55 4.31 13.09
CA PRO A 95 -18.66 2.87 12.81
C PRO A 95 -18.01 2.38 11.49
N ASN A 96 -17.14 3.15 10.83
CA ASN A 96 -16.46 2.77 9.58
C ASN A 96 -17.45 2.41 8.45
N ILE A 97 -18.35 3.33 8.12
CA ILE A 97 -19.51 3.08 7.23
C ILE A 97 -19.36 3.61 5.80
N VAL A 98 -18.18 4.14 5.46
CA VAL A 98 -17.83 4.60 4.12
C VAL A 98 -16.54 3.96 3.66
#